data_AF-A0A7W1M4A2-F1
#
_entry.id   AF-A0A7W1M4A2-F1
#
_cell.length_a   1.000
_cell.length_b   1.000
_cell.length_c   1.000
_cell.angle_alpha   90.00
_cell.angle_beta   90.00
_cell.angle_gamma   90.00
#
_symmetry.space_group_name_H-M   'P 1'
#
loop_
_entity.id
_entity.type
_entity.pdbx_description
1 polymer ?
#
loop_
_entity_poly.entity_id
_entity_poly.type
_entity_poly.pdbx_seq_one_letter_code
_entity_poly.pdbx_strand_id
1 'polypeptide(L)'
;MLIDALVDRGCETSIGVLAVLAAFGSETTARDAAHAARRFDDRPTEIADVVGSLTVREVWHGELPSAEVWVAVLDRAGRDQLQAACVTLAVSDEGPIPVDALLTDAGPVAELDSALALLAAGAKRSTVAALAERLSAAVANTGKAEFAVPLEFGVCLPLLARAIGGEAHALGRVTTYAEVDEDQDQDQDELFTVDEAIEETLLDELVRDYGRYVYATHGADSAVWRHGEFISCALLDWKRDYRDGASTHWTTADIAEFMLDFAPRKMTMDDEAIRTMPECLAAFMDFLDRDRALEGDTADALRQTCERLTQESADACHDPSCWGMAKSFAMQMMTDGVDLADPAASETWIVARDLRQIARRETQPSRQRAAGSGRAKRTATKQARRRNRN
;
A
#
# COMPACT_ATOMS: atom_id res chain seq x y z
N MET A 1 -5.45 -23.96 11.62
CA MET A 1 -4.13 -23.53 11.10
C MET A 1 -3.73 -22.17 11.66
N LEU A 2 -4.43 -21.06 11.37
CA LEU A 2 -4.08 -19.75 11.95
C LEU A 2 -4.24 -19.70 13.48
N ILE A 3 -5.38 -20.13 14.01
CA ILE A 3 -5.63 -20.16 15.47
C ILE A 3 -4.62 -21.05 16.18
N ASP A 4 -4.32 -22.23 15.63
CA ASP A 4 -3.31 -23.14 16.20
C ASP A 4 -1.92 -22.49 16.23
N ALA A 5 -1.51 -21.82 15.14
CA ALA A 5 -0.24 -21.11 15.08
C ALA A 5 -0.16 -19.95 16.09
N LEU A 6 -1.26 -19.21 16.30
CA LEU A 6 -1.34 -18.16 17.31
C LEU A 6 -1.22 -18.73 18.73
N VAL A 7 -1.85 -19.88 18.99
CA VAL A 7 -1.75 -20.59 20.28
C VAL A 7 -0.33 -21.08 20.52
N ASP A 8 0.31 -21.69 19.52
CA ASP A 8 1.68 -22.20 19.64
C ASP A 8 2.69 -21.08 19.88
N ARG A 9 2.48 -19.90 19.27
CA ARG A 9 3.35 -18.72 19.47
C ARG A 9 3.15 -18.10 20.85
N GLY A 10 1.91 -17.99 21.33
CA GLY A 10 1.58 -17.66 22.74
C GLY A 10 2.13 -16.34 23.28
N CYS A 11 2.57 -15.42 22.41
CA CYS A 11 3.03 -14.08 22.79
C CYS A 11 1.86 -13.10 22.93
N GLU A 12 2.13 -11.93 23.51
CA GLU A 12 1.11 -10.89 23.76
C GLU A 12 0.36 -10.48 22.48
N THR A 13 1.07 -10.29 21.38
CA THR A 13 0.47 -9.99 20.06
C THR A 13 -0.46 -11.11 19.60
N SER A 14 -0.05 -12.38 19.75
CA SER A 14 -0.89 -13.52 19.35
C SER A 14 -2.15 -13.62 20.20
N ILE A 15 -2.07 -13.32 21.50
CA ILE A 15 -3.23 -13.24 22.39
C ILE A 15 -4.16 -12.10 21.96
N GLY A 16 -3.60 -10.93 21.62
CA GLY A 16 -4.37 -9.80 21.08
C GLY A 16 -5.10 -10.14 19.78
N VAL A 17 -4.43 -10.80 18.83
CA VAL A 17 -5.06 -11.26 17.58
C VAL A 17 -6.15 -12.30 17.84
N LEU A 18 -5.93 -13.24 18.78
CA LEU A 18 -6.96 -14.20 19.19
C LEU A 18 -8.19 -13.49 19.78
N ALA A 19 -7.99 -12.42 20.57
CA ALA A 19 -9.10 -11.62 21.09
C ALA A 19 -9.87 -10.90 19.98
N VAL A 20 -9.18 -10.35 18.98
CA VAL A 20 -9.81 -9.74 17.78
C VAL A 20 -10.60 -10.78 16.98
N LEU A 21 -10.03 -11.96 16.73
CA LEU A 21 -10.73 -13.03 16.03
C LEU A 21 -11.92 -13.56 16.83
N ALA A 22 -11.80 -13.64 18.16
CA ALA A 22 -12.90 -14.00 19.05
C ALA A 22 -14.04 -12.96 19.01
N ALA A 23 -13.72 -11.68 18.85
CA ALA A 23 -14.70 -10.60 18.83
C ALA A 23 -15.37 -10.40 17.46
N PHE A 24 -14.61 -10.50 16.37
CA PHE A 24 -15.01 -10.08 15.02
C PHE A 24 -14.91 -11.17 13.94
N GLY A 25 -14.42 -12.37 14.29
CA GLY A 25 -14.38 -13.49 13.36
C GLY A 25 -15.78 -13.95 12.93
N SER A 26 -15.83 -14.75 11.86
CA SER A 26 -17.04 -15.52 11.53
C SER A 26 -17.46 -16.39 12.71
N GLU A 27 -18.74 -16.79 12.79
CA GLU A 27 -19.27 -17.56 13.93
C GLU A 27 -18.35 -18.73 14.37
N THR A 28 -17.84 -19.51 13.42
CA THR A 28 -16.89 -20.60 13.69
C THR A 28 -15.54 -20.09 14.18
N THR A 29 -14.95 -19.12 13.49
CA THR A 29 -13.67 -18.51 13.84
C THR A 29 -13.70 -17.86 15.22
N ALA A 30 -14.77 -17.12 15.52
CA ALA A 30 -14.97 -16.44 16.79
C ALA A 30 -15.06 -17.44 17.94
N ARG A 31 -15.85 -18.52 17.76
CA ARG A 31 -15.96 -19.60 18.74
C ARG A 31 -14.62 -20.29 18.99
N ASP A 32 -13.91 -20.66 17.93
CA ASP A 32 -12.64 -21.38 18.03
C ASP A 32 -11.55 -20.49 18.66
N ALA A 33 -11.49 -19.21 18.27
CA ALA A 33 -10.57 -18.24 18.84
C ALA A 33 -10.88 -17.95 20.32
N ALA A 34 -12.16 -17.81 20.68
CA ALA A 34 -12.58 -17.63 22.08
C ALA A 34 -12.25 -18.87 22.93
N HIS A 35 -12.38 -20.07 22.38
CA HIS A 35 -11.96 -21.30 23.07
C HIS A 35 -10.45 -21.36 23.24
N ALA A 36 -9.69 -20.98 22.22
CA ALA A 36 -8.23 -20.92 22.26
C ALA A 36 -7.70 -19.86 23.25
N ALA A 37 -8.33 -18.68 23.29
CA ALA A 37 -7.95 -17.58 24.17
C ALA A 37 -8.02 -17.96 25.66
N ARG A 38 -8.96 -18.82 26.05
CA ARG A 38 -9.09 -19.31 27.46
C ARG A 38 -7.86 -20.01 27.99
N ARG A 39 -6.98 -20.50 27.12
CA ARG A 39 -5.69 -21.10 27.53
C ARG A 39 -4.70 -20.07 28.07
N PHE A 40 -5.01 -18.78 27.91
CA PHE A 40 -4.20 -17.65 28.32
C PHE A 40 -4.92 -16.73 29.32
N ASP A 41 -6.00 -17.20 29.97
CA ASP A 41 -6.78 -16.41 30.95
C ASP A 41 -5.92 -15.92 32.14
N ASP A 42 -4.77 -16.55 32.40
CA ASP A 42 -3.78 -16.15 33.40
C ASP A 42 -2.87 -14.98 32.95
N ARG A 43 -2.96 -14.59 31.67
CA ARG A 43 -2.14 -13.58 31.01
C ARG A 43 -3.02 -12.53 30.31
N PRO A 44 -3.77 -11.72 31.07
CA PRO A 44 -4.60 -10.67 30.50
C PRO A 44 -3.73 -9.65 29.75
N THR A 45 -4.21 -9.22 28.58
CA THR A 45 -3.59 -8.15 27.79
C THR A 45 -4.55 -6.97 27.75
N GLU A 46 -4.02 -5.74 27.70
CA GLU A 46 -4.87 -4.54 27.64
C GLU A 46 -5.81 -4.57 26.42
N ILE A 47 -5.38 -5.18 25.32
CA ILE A 47 -6.16 -5.32 24.08
C ILE A 47 -7.31 -6.31 24.27
N ALA A 48 -7.10 -7.44 24.94
CA ALA A 48 -8.13 -8.47 25.08
C ALA A 48 -9.37 -7.99 25.85
N ASP A 49 -9.20 -7.07 26.79
CA ASP A 49 -10.28 -6.56 27.64
C ASP A 49 -11.14 -5.48 26.96
N VAL A 50 -10.60 -4.80 25.95
CA VAL A 50 -11.27 -3.63 25.30
C VAL A 50 -11.76 -3.92 23.88
N VAL A 51 -11.28 -4.99 23.25
CA VAL A 51 -11.66 -5.31 21.88
C VAL A 51 -13.14 -5.71 21.80
N GLY A 52 -13.88 -4.98 20.96
CA GLY A 52 -15.30 -5.22 20.75
C GLY A 52 -16.18 -4.90 21.96
N SER A 53 -15.74 -4.02 22.86
CA SER A 53 -16.50 -3.57 24.04
C SER A 53 -17.40 -2.35 23.76
N LEU A 54 -17.58 -1.98 22.48
CA LEU A 54 -18.41 -0.85 22.09
C LEU A 54 -19.88 -1.12 22.42
N THR A 55 -20.58 -0.08 22.89
CA THR A 55 -22.03 -0.15 23.11
C THR A 55 -22.73 1.03 22.46
N VAL A 56 -23.90 0.82 21.87
CA VAL A 56 -24.68 1.91 21.27
C VAL A 56 -25.30 2.77 22.37
N ARG A 57 -24.87 4.04 22.42
CA ARG A 57 -25.38 5.06 23.35
C ARG A 57 -26.65 5.72 22.81
N GLU A 58 -26.62 6.14 21.55
CA GLU A 58 -27.77 6.76 20.88
C GLU A 58 -27.74 6.52 19.37
N VAL A 59 -28.90 6.64 18.74
CA VAL A 59 -29.09 6.44 17.30
C VAL A 59 -29.88 7.61 16.73
N TRP A 60 -29.44 8.09 15.58
CA TRP A 60 -30.07 9.14 14.81
C TRP A 60 -30.36 8.65 13.40
N HIS A 61 -31.49 9.08 12.83
CA HIS A 61 -31.93 8.74 11.48
C HIS A 61 -32.29 10.01 10.71
N GLY A 62 -31.66 10.22 9.57
CA GLY A 62 -31.94 11.30 8.64
C GLY A 62 -32.41 10.76 7.30
N GLU A 63 -33.30 11.51 6.64
CA GLU A 63 -33.75 11.22 5.28
C GLU A 63 -33.10 12.20 4.31
N LEU A 64 -32.56 11.67 3.21
CA LEU A 64 -32.05 12.40 2.06
C LEU A 64 -32.96 12.13 0.84
N PRO A 65 -32.91 12.95 -0.22
CA PRO A 65 -33.80 12.79 -1.38
C PRO A 65 -33.77 11.40 -2.05
N SER A 66 -32.62 10.70 -2.00
CA SER A 66 -32.42 9.37 -2.61
C SER A 66 -31.77 8.34 -1.68
N ALA A 67 -31.60 8.69 -0.41
CA ALA A 67 -30.89 7.88 0.56
C ALA A 67 -31.42 8.15 1.97
N GLU A 68 -30.98 7.36 2.93
CA GLU A 68 -31.15 7.62 4.34
C GLU A 68 -29.81 7.47 5.05
N VAL A 69 -29.66 8.20 6.14
CA VAL A 69 -28.44 8.21 6.94
C VAL A 69 -28.78 7.76 8.34
N TRP A 70 -27.99 6.82 8.84
CA TRP A 70 -28.10 6.29 10.18
C TRP A 70 -26.80 6.56 10.93
N VAL A 71 -26.90 7.25 12.07
CA VAL A 71 -25.74 7.55 12.91
C VAL A 71 -25.91 6.86 14.25
N ALA A 72 -25.01 5.95 14.58
CA ALA A 72 -24.91 5.33 15.89
C ALA A 72 -23.74 5.95 16.66
N VAL A 73 -24.02 6.50 17.84
CA VAL A 73 -22.99 6.97 18.76
C VAL A 73 -22.63 5.81 19.68
N LEU A 74 -21.34 5.50 19.74
CA LEU A 74 -20.77 4.35 20.41
C LEU A 74 -19.97 4.81 21.63
N ASP A 75 -20.22 4.17 22.76
CA ASP A 75 -19.47 4.33 24.00
C ASP A 75 -18.32 3.31 24.07
N ARG A 76 -17.14 3.75 24.48
CA ARG A 76 -15.97 2.90 24.71
C ARG A 76 -15.85 2.62 26.21
N ALA A 77 -16.29 1.44 26.62
CA ALA A 77 -16.23 1.02 28.03
C ALA A 77 -14.84 1.30 28.65
N GLY A 78 -14.83 2.02 29.78
CA GLY A 78 -13.60 2.35 30.52
C GLY A 78 -12.80 3.54 29.96
N ARG A 79 -13.25 4.18 28.87
CA ARG A 79 -12.64 5.40 28.31
C ARG A 79 -13.74 6.46 28.16
N ASP A 80 -13.50 7.68 28.65
CA ASP A 80 -14.44 8.80 28.48
C ASP A 80 -14.34 9.36 27.04
N GLN A 81 -14.56 8.47 26.06
CA GLN A 81 -14.41 8.72 24.63
C GLN A 81 -15.62 8.17 23.89
N LEU A 82 -16.10 8.95 22.93
CA LEU A 82 -17.17 8.56 22.03
C LEU A 82 -16.62 8.36 20.62
N GLN A 83 -17.35 7.57 19.85
CA GLN A 83 -17.11 7.36 18.43
C GLN A 83 -18.45 7.31 17.72
N ALA A 84 -18.55 7.84 16.49
CA ALA A 84 -19.76 7.70 15.69
C ALA A 84 -19.53 6.77 14.50
N ALA A 85 -20.48 5.90 14.24
CA ALA A 85 -20.59 5.17 12.98
C ALA A 85 -21.78 5.74 12.21
N CYS A 86 -21.51 6.27 11.02
CA CYS A 86 -22.47 6.77 10.07
C CYS A 86 -22.62 5.76 8.94
N VAL A 87 -23.85 5.42 8.57
CA VAL A 87 -24.15 4.50 7.48
C VAL A 87 -25.16 5.17 6.56
N THR A 88 -24.83 5.23 5.27
CA THR A 88 -25.72 5.75 4.24
C THR A 88 -26.26 4.60 3.41
N LEU A 89 -27.59 4.54 3.31
CA LEU A 89 -28.29 3.52 2.55
C LEU A 89 -29.08 4.20 1.43
N ALA A 90 -28.86 3.78 0.17
CA ALA A 90 -29.70 4.23 -0.93
C ALA A 90 -31.10 3.61 -0.81
N VAL A 91 -32.12 4.42 -1.11
CA VAL A 91 -33.50 3.95 -1.17
C VAL A 91 -33.73 3.34 -2.55
N SER A 92 -34.03 2.03 -2.59
CA SER A 92 -34.37 1.31 -3.82
C SER A 92 -35.71 0.58 -3.66
N ASP A 93 -36.36 0.29 -4.79
CA ASP A 93 -37.62 -0.47 -4.82
C ASP A 93 -37.46 -1.91 -4.30
N GLU A 94 -36.24 -2.45 -4.34
CA GLU A 94 -35.92 -3.82 -3.88
C GLU A 94 -35.52 -3.85 -2.39
N GLY A 95 -35.18 -2.69 -1.82
CA GLY A 95 -34.77 -2.54 -0.43
C GLY A 95 -33.59 -1.59 -0.27
N PRO A 96 -33.16 -1.32 0.97
CA PRO A 96 -31.97 -0.52 1.22
C PRO A 96 -30.74 -1.17 0.61
N ILE A 97 -29.84 -0.36 0.06
CA ILE A 97 -28.53 -0.81 -0.42
C ILE A 97 -27.48 0.06 0.27
N PRO A 98 -26.46 -0.53 0.94
CA PRO A 98 -25.36 0.24 1.47
C PRO A 98 -24.60 0.93 0.35
N VAL A 99 -24.41 2.24 0.48
CA VAL A 99 -23.66 3.03 -0.51
C VAL A 99 -22.45 3.74 0.09
N ASP A 100 -22.44 3.93 1.40
CA ASP A 100 -21.31 4.55 2.10
C ASP A 100 -21.40 4.23 3.60
N ALA A 101 -20.26 4.22 4.29
CA ALA A 101 -20.20 4.25 5.74
C ALA A 101 -18.95 5.00 6.20
N LEU A 102 -19.05 5.60 7.38
CA LEU A 102 -17.94 6.31 8.01
C LEU A 102 -17.87 5.91 9.48
N LEU A 103 -16.65 5.64 9.94
CA LEU A 103 -16.35 5.54 11.35
C LEU A 103 -15.45 6.71 11.73
N THR A 104 -15.91 7.56 12.65
CA THR A 104 -15.08 8.68 13.11
C THR A 104 -13.92 8.18 13.97
N ASP A 105 -12.92 9.02 14.18
CA ASP A 105 -11.97 8.80 15.27
C ASP A 105 -12.69 8.80 16.63
N ALA A 106 -12.09 8.10 17.60
CA ALA A 106 -12.53 8.14 18.98
C ALA A 106 -11.99 9.41 19.65
N GLY A 107 -12.87 10.20 20.25
CA GLY A 107 -12.50 11.50 20.82
C GLY A 107 -13.34 11.89 22.03
N PRO A 108 -12.96 12.97 22.72
CA PRO A 108 -13.78 13.54 23.79
C PRO A 108 -15.14 13.99 23.25
N VAL A 109 -16.18 13.91 24.11
CA VAL A 109 -17.57 14.21 23.76
C VAL A 109 -17.74 15.54 23.00
N ALA A 110 -17.02 16.58 23.41
CA ALA A 110 -17.13 17.92 22.82
C ALA A 110 -16.68 18.00 21.35
N GLU A 111 -15.71 17.18 20.95
CA GLU A 111 -15.25 17.11 19.55
C GLU A 111 -16.25 16.32 18.71
N LEU A 112 -16.78 15.22 19.25
CA LEU A 112 -17.79 14.44 18.57
C LEU A 112 -19.11 15.20 18.42
N ASP A 113 -19.49 16.05 19.38
CA ASP A 113 -20.69 16.89 19.29
C ASP A 113 -20.66 17.81 18.06
N SER A 114 -19.48 18.30 17.66
CA SER A 114 -19.33 19.14 16.46
C SER A 114 -19.50 18.33 15.17
N ALA A 115 -18.94 17.11 15.13
CA ALA A 115 -19.10 16.20 14.00
C ALA A 115 -20.54 15.65 13.91
N LEU A 116 -21.16 15.31 15.04
CA LEU A 116 -22.56 14.88 15.13
C LEU A 116 -23.51 16.02 14.77
N ALA A 117 -23.21 17.27 15.11
CA ALA A 117 -24.02 18.40 14.68
C ALA A 117 -24.08 18.52 13.14
N LEU A 118 -23.02 18.12 12.43
CA LEU A 118 -22.97 18.06 10.97
C LEU A 118 -23.65 16.79 10.43
N LEU A 119 -23.30 15.61 10.96
CA LEU A 119 -23.79 14.30 10.49
C LEU A 119 -25.27 14.05 10.83
N ALA A 120 -25.75 14.57 11.96
CA ALA A 120 -27.13 14.45 12.42
C ALA A 120 -27.96 15.72 12.13
N ALA A 121 -27.46 16.64 11.31
CA ALA A 121 -28.22 17.83 10.91
C ALA A 121 -29.52 17.44 10.20
N GLY A 122 -30.67 17.69 10.84
CA GLY A 122 -31.97 17.29 10.31
C GLY A 122 -32.35 15.83 10.59
N ALA A 123 -31.48 15.05 11.25
CA ALA A 123 -31.79 13.71 11.72
C ALA A 123 -32.65 13.75 12.99
N LYS A 124 -33.50 12.73 13.15
CA LYS A 124 -34.34 12.51 14.33
C LYS A 124 -33.78 11.38 15.16
N ARG A 125 -33.98 11.41 16.47
CA ARG A 125 -33.65 10.26 17.32
C ARG A 125 -34.43 9.04 16.87
N SER A 126 -33.72 7.92 16.78
CA SER A 126 -34.26 6.62 16.44
C SER A 126 -33.88 5.60 17.52
N THR A 127 -34.12 4.33 17.24
CA THR A 127 -33.85 3.23 18.19
C THR A 127 -32.79 2.29 17.66
N VAL A 128 -32.09 1.64 18.57
CA VAL A 128 -31.12 0.56 18.26
C VAL A 128 -31.81 -0.57 17.47
N ALA A 129 -33.06 -0.90 17.82
CA ALA A 129 -33.84 -1.93 17.12
C ALA A 129 -34.13 -1.54 15.66
N ALA A 130 -34.50 -0.27 15.41
CA ALA A 130 -34.75 0.20 14.05
C ALA A 130 -33.48 0.22 13.20
N LEU A 131 -32.33 0.61 13.79
CA LEU A 131 -31.04 0.50 13.11
C LEU A 131 -30.71 -0.96 12.76
N ALA A 132 -30.87 -1.88 13.70
CA ALA A 132 -30.59 -3.30 13.50
C ALA A 132 -31.46 -3.92 12.40
N GLU A 133 -32.77 -3.61 12.40
CA GLU A 133 -33.70 -4.02 11.36
C GLU A 133 -33.27 -3.49 10.00
N ARG A 134 -32.87 -2.21 9.94
CA ARG A 134 -32.48 -1.58 8.69
C ARG A 134 -31.18 -2.14 8.12
N LEU A 135 -30.15 -2.34 8.95
CA LEU A 135 -28.91 -2.97 8.54
C LEU A 135 -29.13 -4.42 8.09
N SER A 136 -29.97 -5.18 8.81
CA SER A 136 -30.32 -6.56 8.43
C SER A 136 -31.00 -6.60 7.05
N ALA A 137 -31.93 -5.67 6.81
CA ALA A 137 -32.60 -5.55 5.51
C ALA A 137 -31.61 -5.20 4.40
N ALA A 138 -30.65 -4.31 4.68
CA ALA A 138 -29.62 -3.92 3.71
C ALA A 138 -28.71 -5.10 3.35
N VAL A 139 -28.17 -5.80 4.35
CA VAL A 139 -27.32 -6.99 4.12
C VAL A 139 -28.08 -8.09 3.37
N ALA A 140 -29.33 -8.34 3.74
CA ALA A 140 -30.16 -9.34 3.06
C ALA A 140 -30.44 -8.95 1.59
N ASN A 141 -30.61 -7.66 1.32
CA ASN A 141 -30.86 -7.17 -0.03
C ASN A 141 -29.60 -7.28 -0.90
N THR A 142 -28.46 -6.81 -0.38
CA THR A 142 -27.15 -6.95 -1.04
C THR A 142 -26.82 -8.41 -1.36
N GLY A 143 -27.04 -9.32 -0.40
CA GLY A 143 -26.77 -10.75 -0.60
C GLY A 143 -27.64 -11.41 -1.66
N LYS A 144 -28.90 -10.98 -1.82
CA LYS A 144 -29.79 -11.49 -2.89
C LYS A 144 -29.37 -10.99 -4.27
N ALA A 145 -28.90 -9.76 -4.35
CA ALA A 145 -28.47 -9.13 -5.59
C ALA A 145 -27.02 -9.45 -5.97
N GLU A 146 -26.29 -10.18 -5.10
CA GLU A 146 -24.87 -10.51 -5.25
C GLU A 146 -23.97 -9.27 -5.44
N PHE A 147 -24.36 -8.14 -4.87
CA PHE A 147 -23.57 -6.91 -4.93
C PHE A 147 -22.43 -6.93 -3.91
N ALA A 148 -21.30 -6.35 -4.31
CA ALA A 148 -20.30 -5.91 -3.35
C ALA A 148 -20.71 -4.54 -2.78
N VAL A 149 -20.26 -4.23 -1.57
CA VAL A 149 -20.51 -2.95 -0.87
C VAL A 149 -19.18 -2.24 -0.59
N PRO A 150 -19.17 -0.93 -0.32
CA PRO A 150 -17.96 -0.23 0.07
C PRO A 150 -17.25 -0.90 1.26
N LEU A 151 -15.92 -0.86 1.26
CA LEU A 151 -15.08 -1.47 2.29
C LEU A 151 -15.42 -0.93 3.68
N GLU A 152 -15.68 0.37 3.76
CA GLU A 152 -16.03 1.11 4.97
C GLU A 152 -17.30 0.54 5.60
N PHE A 153 -18.30 0.18 4.79
CA PHE A 153 -19.50 -0.49 5.27
C PHE A 153 -19.17 -1.89 5.79
N GLY A 154 -18.33 -2.64 5.08
CA GLY A 154 -17.83 -3.94 5.52
C GLY A 154 -17.10 -3.91 6.86
N VAL A 155 -16.40 -2.81 7.16
CA VAL A 155 -15.74 -2.56 8.45
C VAL A 155 -16.75 -2.13 9.53
N CYS A 156 -17.67 -1.22 9.20
CA CYS A 156 -18.66 -0.69 10.14
C CYS A 156 -19.68 -1.74 10.59
N LEU A 157 -20.12 -2.62 9.69
CA LEU A 157 -21.16 -3.61 9.95
C LEU A 157 -20.87 -4.53 11.15
N PRO A 158 -19.71 -5.22 11.25
CA PRO A 158 -19.43 -6.09 12.39
C PRO A 158 -19.23 -5.32 13.70
N LEU A 159 -18.73 -4.08 13.65
CA LEU A 159 -18.65 -3.20 14.82
C LEU A 159 -20.05 -2.87 15.36
N LEU A 160 -20.96 -2.48 14.47
CA LEU A 160 -22.35 -2.16 14.80
C LEU A 160 -23.12 -3.40 15.25
N ALA A 161 -23.01 -4.53 14.55
CA ALA A 161 -23.65 -5.79 14.92
C ALA A 161 -23.28 -6.19 16.36
N ARG A 162 -21.98 -6.10 16.69
CA ARG A 162 -21.49 -6.37 18.03
C ARG A 162 -21.98 -5.35 19.06
N ALA A 163 -21.93 -4.05 18.75
CA ALA A 163 -22.39 -3.02 19.67
C ALA A 163 -23.91 -3.07 19.95
N ILE A 164 -24.68 -3.57 18.99
CA ILE A 164 -26.15 -3.74 19.07
C ILE A 164 -26.52 -5.01 19.84
N GLY A 165 -25.90 -6.14 19.51
CA GLY A 165 -26.37 -7.47 19.91
C GLY A 165 -25.32 -8.38 20.56
N GLY A 166 -24.09 -7.89 20.76
CA GLY A 166 -22.98 -8.64 21.36
C GLY A 166 -22.22 -9.56 20.39
N GLU A 167 -22.76 -9.80 19.20
CA GLU A 167 -22.21 -10.74 18.21
C GLU A 167 -21.95 -10.03 16.87
N ALA A 168 -20.68 -9.96 16.46
CA ALA A 168 -20.26 -9.22 15.26
C ALA A 168 -20.81 -9.80 13.93
N HIS A 169 -21.16 -11.08 13.93
CA HIS A 169 -21.67 -11.77 12.73
C HIS A 169 -23.20 -11.84 12.67
N ALA A 170 -23.91 -11.25 13.66
CA ALA A 170 -25.36 -11.40 13.79
C ALA A 170 -26.16 -10.79 12.63
N LEU A 171 -25.63 -9.74 11.99
CA LEU A 171 -26.29 -9.06 10.86
C LEU A 171 -25.95 -9.70 9.50
N GLY A 172 -25.14 -10.76 9.47
CA GLY A 172 -24.69 -11.43 8.25
C GLY A 172 -23.33 -10.93 7.76
N ARG A 173 -22.96 -11.36 6.55
CA ARG A 173 -21.71 -10.98 5.89
C ARG A 173 -22.03 -10.32 4.55
N VAL A 174 -21.16 -9.40 4.17
CA VAL A 174 -21.18 -8.73 2.88
C VAL A 174 -19.87 -8.99 2.15
N THR A 175 -19.93 -9.00 0.83
CA THR A 175 -18.74 -8.93 -0.02
C THR A 175 -18.38 -7.46 -0.18
N THR A 176 -17.12 -7.09 -0.05
CA THR A 176 -16.69 -5.70 -0.16
C THR A 176 -15.92 -5.43 -1.44
N TYR A 177 -15.96 -4.20 -1.93
CA TYR A 177 -15.00 -3.63 -2.87
C TYR A 177 -14.27 -2.47 -2.19
N ALA A 178 -13.02 -2.23 -2.56
CA ALA A 178 -12.32 -1.00 -2.18
C ALA A 178 -12.73 0.09 -3.20
N GLU A 179 -13.16 1.25 -2.73
CA GLU A 179 -13.28 2.42 -3.60
C GLU A 179 -11.87 2.81 -4.04
N VAL A 180 -11.63 2.76 -5.34
CA VAL A 180 -10.43 3.34 -5.95
C VAL A 180 -10.77 4.81 -6.10
N ASP A 181 -10.06 5.70 -5.41
CA ASP A 181 -10.32 7.15 -5.44
C ASP A 181 -10.50 7.63 -6.90
N GLU A 182 -11.75 7.92 -7.30
CA GLU A 182 -12.09 8.38 -8.66
C GLU A 182 -11.54 9.79 -8.94
N ASP A 183 -10.95 10.45 -7.94
CA ASP A 183 -10.21 11.72 -8.09
C ASP A 183 -8.76 11.53 -8.59
N GLN A 184 -8.30 10.28 -8.81
CA GLN A 184 -7.09 9.99 -9.59
C GLN A 184 -7.43 9.85 -11.08
N ASP A 185 -7.73 10.99 -11.70
CA ASP A 185 -7.78 11.09 -13.15
C ASP A 185 -6.41 10.71 -13.76
N GLN A 186 -6.44 9.68 -14.62
CA GLN A 186 -5.44 9.30 -15.64
C GLN A 186 -4.24 8.44 -15.19
N ASP A 187 -4.50 7.16 -14.94
CA ASP A 187 -3.82 6.05 -15.65
C ASP A 187 -4.69 4.78 -15.55
N GLN A 188 -5.83 4.79 -16.26
CA GLN A 188 -6.63 3.59 -16.50
C GLN A 188 -5.87 2.64 -17.43
N ASP A 189 -4.95 1.85 -16.89
CA ASP A 189 -4.49 0.60 -17.53
C ASP A 189 -3.94 -0.47 -16.56
N GLU A 190 -3.97 -0.28 -15.23
CA GLU A 190 -3.65 -1.37 -14.28
C GLU A 190 -4.79 -1.57 -13.27
N LEU A 191 -5.65 -2.55 -13.58
CA LEU A 191 -6.60 -3.11 -12.63
C LEU A 191 -5.79 -3.89 -11.58
N PHE A 192 -5.36 -3.23 -10.50
CA PHE A 192 -4.66 -3.88 -9.40
C PHE A 192 -5.54 -4.99 -8.80
N THR A 193 -4.98 -6.17 -8.62
CA THR A 193 -5.71 -7.24 -7.93
C THR A 193 -5.84 -6.91 -6.44
N VAL A 194 -6.86 -7.44 -5.74
CA VAL A 194 -7.01 -7.24 -4.27
C VAL A 194 -5.75 -7.64 -3.51
N ASP A 195 -5.06 -8.67 -3.97
CA ASP A 195 -3.79 -9.13 -3.39
C ASP A 195 -2.67 -8.08 -3.57
N GLU A 196 -2.64 -7.40 -4.71
CA GLU A 196 -1.65 -6.37 -5.05
C GLU A 196 -1.85 -5.08 -4.24
N ALA A 197 -3.11 -4.65 -4.05
CA ALA A 197 -3.44 -3.51 -3.18
C ALA A 197 -3.13 -3.79 -1.70
N ILE A 198 -3.35 -5.03 -1.24
CA ILE A 198 -2.96 -5.46 0.12
C ILE A 198 -1.44 -5.47 0.25
N GLU A 199 -0.72 -5.98 -0.75
CA GLU A 199 0.74 -6.01 -0.76
C GLU A 199 1.32 -4.60 -0.72
N GLU A 200 0.80 -3.67 -1.52
CA GLU A 200 1.18 -2.25 -1.50
C GLU A 200 0.94 -1.61 -0.12
N THR A 201 -0.23 -1.85 0.48
CA THR A 201 -0.55 -1.36 1.84
C THR A 201 0.42 -1.90 2.89
N LEU A 202 0.84 -3.18 2.77
CA LEU A 202 1.79 -3.79 3.69
C LEU A 202 3.21 -3.23 3.51
N LEU A 203 3.62 -2.93 2.28
CA LEU A 203 4.91 -2.29 1.99
C LEU A 203 4.93 -0.86 2.56
N ASP A 204 3.85 -0.11 2.40
CA ASP A 204 3.72 1.25 2.95
C ASP A 204 3.83 1.27 4.47
N GLU A 205 3.15 0.35 5.16
CA GLU A 205 3.24 0.28 6.62
C GLU A 205 4.62 -0.19 7.09
N LEU A 206 5.27 -1.12 6.34
CA LEU A 206 6.65 -1.53 6.62
C LEU A 206 7.63 -0.35 6.51
N VAL A 207 7.48 0.48 5.48
CA VAL A 207 8.28 1.69 5.28
C VAL A 207 8.03 2.71 6.39
N ARG A 208 6.77 2.90 6.81
CA ARG A 208 6.45 3.76 7.96
C ARG A 208 7.08 3.27 9.25
N ASP A 209 7.04 1.97 9.51
CA ASP A 209 7.69 1.35 10.67
C ASP A 209 9.21 1.51 10.63
N TYR A 210 9.80 1.32 9.45
CA TYR A 210 11.21 1.59 9.24
C TYR A 210 11.56 3.06 9.51
N GLY A 211 10.73 4.01 9.06
CA GLY A 211 10.88 5.43 9.38
C GLY A 211 10.92 5.67 10.89
N ARG A 212 9.95 5.11 11.64
CA ARG A 212 9.93 5.19 13.12
C ARG A 212 11.22 4.64 13.73
N TYR A 213 11.71 3.51 13.23
CA TYR A 213 12.97 2.90 13.68
C TYR A 213 14.19 3.80 13.41
N VAL A 214 14.31 4.36 12.20
CA VAL A 214 15.44 5.22 11.83
C VAL A 214 15.44 6.49 12.65
N TYR A 215 14.26 7.11 12.86
CA TYR A 215 14.12 8.28 13.72
C TYR A 215 14.65 8.00 15.13
N ALA A 216 14.26 6.86 15.72
CA ALA A 216 14.68 6.47 17.07
C ALA A 216 16.18 6.15 17.17
N THR A 217 16.77 5.57 16.11
CA THR A 217 18.14 5.04 16.13
C THR A 217 19.17 6.09 15.70
N HIS A 218 18.86 6.87 14.67
CA HIS A 218 19.78 7.82 14.03
C HIS A 218 19.43 9.28 14.30
N GLY A 219 18.19 9.57 14.71
CA GLY A 219 17.71 10.93 14.99
C GLY A 219 17.28 11.71 13.74
N ALA A 220 16.48 12.75 13.96
CA ALA A 220 15.82 13.56 12.93
C ALA A 220 16.77 14.35 12.01
N ASP A 221 18.02 14.58 12.44
CA ASP A 221 19.00 15.34 11.66
C ASP A 221 19.91 14.44 10.80
N SER A 222 19.80 13.11 10.95
CA SER A 222 20.66 12.18 10.23
C SER A 222 20.33 12.11 8.74
N ALA A 223 21.35 11.91 7.91
CA ALA A 223 21.15 11.68 6.47
C ALA A 223 20.36 10.37 6.22
N VAL A 224 20.55 9.35 7.07
CA VAL A 224 19.79 8.10 7.03
C VAL A 224 18.29 8.35 7.27
N TRP A 225 17.91 9.25 8.18
CA TRP A 225 16.51 9.66 8.34
C TRP A 225 15.99 10.40 7.11
N ARG A 226 16.77 11.34 6.56
CA ARG A 226 16.34 12.17 5.41
C ARG A 226 16.16 11.40 4.11
N HIS A 227 16.95 10.34 3.90
CA HIS A 227 16.96 9.58 2.65
C HIS A 227 16.52 8.13 2.79
N GLY A 228 16.39 7.63 4.02
CA GLY A 228 16.11 6.22 4.32
C GLY A 228 14.83 5.75 3.66
N GLU A 229 13.73 6.45 3.89
CA GLU A 229 12.41 6.13 3.34
C GLU A 229 12.43 6.01 1.82
N PHE A 230 12.90 7.06 1.13
CA PHE A 230 13.03 7.09 -0.33
C PHE A 230 13.85 5.90 -0.88
N ILE A 231 14.96 5.57 -0.23
CA ILE A 231 15.86 4.49 -0.68
C ILE A 231 15.26 3.11 -0.38
N SER A 232 14.61 2.92 0.77
CA SER A 232 13.94 1.66 1.11
C SER A 232 12.70 1.40 0.25
N CYS A 233 11.91 2.43 -0.06
CA CYS A 233 10.80 2.32 -1.02
C CYS A 233 11.31 1.83 -2.37
N ALA A 234 12.33 2.50 -2.93
CA ALA A 234 12.90 2.12 -4.22
C ALA A 234 13.50 0.70 -4.21
N LEU A 235 14.07 0.26 -3.09
CA LEU A 235 14.56 -1.11 -2.92
C LEU A 235 13.41 -2.13 -2.96
N LEU A 236 12.31 -1.85 -2.28
CA LEU A 236 11.13 -2.72 -2.21
C LEU A 236 10.40 -2.78 -3.57
N ASP A 237 10.19 -1.63 -4.21
CA ASP A 237 9.65 -1.55 -5.57
C ASP A 237 10.51 -2.34 -6.56
N TRP A 238 11.83 -2.21 -6.47
CA TRP A 238 12.73 -2.99 -7.30
C TRP A 238 12.58 -4.50 -7.07
N LYS A 239 12.48 -4.93 -5.81
CA LYS A 239 12.34 -6.34 -5.43
C LYS A 239 11.01 -6.92 -5.95
N ARG A 240 9.92 -6.14 -5.86
CA ARG A 240 8.59 -6.47 -6.39
C ARG A 240 8.60 -6.57 -7.92
N ASP A 241 9.01 -5.51 -8.61
CA ASP A 241 8.77 -5.36 -10.05
C ASP A 241 9.81 -6.10 -10.91
N TYR A 242 11.01 -6.32 -10.37
CA TYR A 242 12.15 -6.83 -11.15
C TYR A 242 12.77 -8.10 -10.57
N ARG A 243 12.29 -8.62 -9.44
CA ARG A 243 12.85 -9.81 -8.78
C ARG A 243 11.76 -10.79 -8.35
N ASP A 244 11.82 -11.27 -7.12
CA ASP A 244 11.01 -12.35 -6.56
C ASP A 244 9.89 -11.83 -5.64
N GLY A 245 9.78 -10.51 -5.45
CA GLY A 245 8.78 -9.87 -4.58
C GLY A 245 8.95 -10.14 -3.09
N ALA A 246 9.98 -10.88 -2.66
CA ALA A 246 10.13 -11.26 -1.27
C ALA A 246 10.72 -10.11 -0.44
N SER A 247 9.85 -9.30 0.18
CA SER A 247 10.21 -8.11 0.98
C SER A 247 11.08 -8.39 2.21
N THR A 248 11.11 -9.65 2.67
CA THR A 248 11.90 -10.08 3.83
C THR A 248 13.12 -10.93 3.48
N HIS A 249 13.22 -11.47 2.26
CA HIS A 249 14.31 -12.34 1.85
C HIS A 249 15.37 -11.58 1.05
N TRP A 250 16.53 -11.33 1.66
CA TRP A 250 17.60 -10.54 1.06
C TRP A 250 18.92 -11.31 0.96
N THR A 251 19.61 -11.15 -0.16
CA THR A 251 20.94 -11.69 -0.37
C THR A 251 21.95 -10.59 -0.68
N THR A 252 23.22 -10.88 -0.45
CA THR A 252 24.32 -9.99 -0.85
C THR A 252 24.36 -9.73 -2.36
N ALA A 253 23.82 -10.65 -3.18
CA ALA A 253 23.64 -10.44 -4.61
C ALA A 253 22.55 -9.42 -4.92
N ASP A 254 21.43 -9.43 -4.17
CA ASP A 254 20.37 -8.44 -4.31
C ASP A 254 20.88 -7.02 -4.03
N ILE A 255 21.61 -6.85 -2.92
CA ILE A 255 22.22 -5.57 -2.54
C ILE A 255 23.20 -5.09 -3.63
N ALA A 256 24.05 -5.99 -4.13
CA ALA A 256 25.02 -5.63 -5.15
C ALA A 256 24.34 -5.18 -6.45
N GLU A 257 23.30 -5.88 -6.87
CA GLU A 257 22.58 -5.52 -8.07
C GLU A 257 21.80 -4.21 -7.92
N PHE A 258 21.13 -4.02 -6.78
CA PHE A 258 20.41 -2.78 -6.52
C PHE A 258 21.37 -1.58 -6.55
N MET A 259 22.50 -1.67 -5.84
CA MET A 259 23.47 -0.58 -5.71
C MET A 259 24.27 -0.29 -6.99
N LEU A 260 24.55 -1.31 -7.81
CA LEU A 260 25.44 -1.19 -8.97
C LEU A 260 24.72 -1.13 -10.32
N ASP A 261 23.48 -1.61 -10.41
CA ASP A 261 22.68 -1.54 -11.64
C ASP A 261 21.42 -0.70 -11.44
N PHE A 262 20.51 -1.10 -10.55
CA PHE A 262 19.20 -0.45 -10.47
C PHE A 262 19.28 1.02 -10.08
N ALA A 263 19.91 1.34 -8.94
CA ALA A 263 19.98 2.71 -8.44
C ALA A 263 20.74 3.65 -9.39
N PRO A 264 21.94 3.29 -9.92
CA PRO A 264 22.61 4.08 -10.95
C PRO A 264 21.76 4.29 -12.20
N ARG A 265 21.02 3.27 -12.63
CA ARG A 265 20.26 3.29 -13.89
C ARG A 265 18.94 4.05 -13.78
N LYS A 266 18.25 3.96 -12.65
CA LYS A 266 16.83 4.35 -12.52
C LYS A 266 16.59 5.49 -11.54
N MET A 267 17.34 5.57 -10.45
CA MET A 267 17.08 6.54 -9.39
C MET A 267 17.75 7.88 -9.68
N THR A 268 16.98 8.96 -9.54
CA THR A 268 17.51 10.33 -9.55
C THR A 268 17.74 10.75 -8.10
N MET A 269 18.99 10.97 -7.73
CA MET A 269 19.42 11.25 -6.36
C MET A 269 20.39 12.43 -6.36
N ASP A 270 20.36 13.23 -5.31
CA ASP A 270 21.43 14.20 -5.06
C ASP A 270 22.68 13.50 -4.49
N ASP A 271 23.80 14.25 -4.41
CA ASP A 271 25.08 13.68 -3.96
C ASP A 271 25.02 13.19 -2.50
N GLU A 272 24.13 13.75 -1.67
CA GLU A 272 24.00 13.33 -0.27
C GLU A 272 23.27 12.00 -0.17
N ALA A 273 22.17 11.82 -0.91
CA ALA A 273 21.45 10.57 -1.06
C ALA A 273 22.35 9.47 -1.65
N ILE A 274 23.16 9.78 -2.69
CA ILE A 274 24.12 8.83 -3.28
C ILE A 274 25.13 8.36 -2.23
N ARG A 275 25.72 9.28 -1.46
CA ARG A 275 26.70 8.93 -0.41
C ARG A 275 26.08 8.14 0.73
N THR A 276 24.83 8.43 1.09
CA THR A 276 24.14 7.83 2.24
C THR A 276 23.46 6.51 1.90
N MET A 277 23.25 6.21 0.61
CA MET A 277 22.57 4.99 0.16
C MET A 277 23.07 3.69 0.82
N PRO A 278 24.38 3.42 0.94
CA PRO A 278 24.85 2.20 1.61
C PRO A 278 24.43 2.13 3.09
N GLU A 279 24.42 3.27 3.79
CA GLU A 279 24.01 3.37 5.19
C GLU A 279 22.50 3.19 5.34
N CYS A 280 21.70 3.74 4.43
CA CYS A 280 20.25 3.52 4.40
C CYS A 280 19.91 2.04 4.18
N LEU A 281 20.58 1.38 3.23
CA LEU A 281 20.36 -0.04 2.95
C LEU A 281 20.76 -0.90 4.15
N ALA A 282 21.91 -0.61 4.78
CA ALA A 282 22.33 -1.31 5.99
C ALA A 282 21.34 -1.12 7.15
N ALA A 283 20.86 0.11 7.37
CA ALA A 283 19.86 0.40 8.40
C ALA A 283 18.54 -0.34 8.16
N PHE A 284 18.13 -0.49 6.89
CA PHE A 284 16.94 -1.27 6.54
C PHE A 284 17.13 -2.77 6.83
N MET A 285 18.31 -3.34 6.57
CA MET A 285 18.60 -4.73 6.93
C MET A 285 18.60 -4.95 8.45
N ASP A 286 19.12 -4.00 9.22
CA ASP A 286 19.10 -4.05 10.68
C ASP A 286 17.69 -4.00 11.25
N PHE A 287 16.84 -3.18 10.64
CA PHE A 287 15.43 -3.09 10.98
C PHE A 287 14.74 -4.45 10.78
N LEU A 288 14.96 -5.11 9.64
CA LEU A 288 14.38 -6.44 9.38
C LEU A 288 14.93 -7.53 10.32
N ASP A 289 16.22 -7.46 10.66
CA ASP A 289 16.86 -8.41 11.57
C ASP A 289 16.38 -8.27 13.02
N ARG A 290 16.17 -7.02 13.48
CA ARG A 290 15.64 -6.71 14.82
C ARG A 290 14.39 -7.51 15.15
N ASP A 291 13.46 -7.57 14.20
CA ASP A 291 12.16 -8.22 14.37
C ASP A 291 12.18 -9.69 13.92
N ARG A 292 13.37 -10.22 13.58
CA ARG A 292 13.59 -11.57 13.01
C ARG A 292 12.76 -11.85 11.76
N ALA A 293 12.49 -10.80 11.00
CA ALA A 293 11.81 -10.88 9.73
C ALA A 293 12.82 -11.15 8.59
N LEU A 294 14.10 -10.80 8.76
CA LEU A 294 15.12 -11.01 7.75
C LEU A 294 15.35 -12.51 7.45
N GLU A 295 15.16 -12.88 6.20
CA GLU A 295 15.49 -14.18 5.62
C GLU A 295 16.62 -14.05 4.58
N GLY A 296 17.31 -15.15 4.29
CA GLY A 296 18.43 -15.15 3.33
C GLY A 296 19.81 -15.00 4.00
N ASP A 297 20.61 -14.05 3.52
CA ASP A 297 21.93 -13.75 4.10
C ASP A 297 21.78 -12.97 5.42
N THR A 298 22.75 -13.11 6.32
CA THR A 298 22.73 -12.43 7.63
C THR A 298 22.85 -10.91 7.49
N ALA A 299 22.24 -10.13 8.39
CA ALA A 299 22.36 -8.67 8.42
C ALA A 299 23.82 -8.18 8.38
N ASP A 300 24.72 -8.85 9.11
CA ASP A 300 26.16 -8.52 9.10
C ASP A 300 26.79 -8.68 7.71
N ALA A 301 26.43 -9.72 6.96
CA ALA A 301 26.95 -9.95 5.61
C ALA A 301 26.40 -8.93 4.60
N LEU A 302 25.13 -8.54 4.76
CA LEU A 302 24.47 -7.53 3.94
C LEU A 302 25.08 -6.14 4.21
N ARG A 303 25.27 -5.77 5.48
CA ARG A 303 25.97 -4.53 5.88
C ARG A 303 27.38 -4.45 5.30
N GLN A 304 28.17 -5.52 5.48
CA GLN A 304 29.53 -5.57 4.92
C GLN A 304 29.54 -5.44 3.39
N THR A 305 28.48 -5.92 2.74
CA THR A 305 28.31 -5.75 1.29
C THR A 305 28.00 -4.29 0.94
N CYS A 306 27.08 -3.63 1.65
CA CYS A 306 26.84 -2.19 1.47
C CYS A 306 28.15 -1.39 1.63
N GLU A 307 28.87 -1.60 2.72
CA GLU A 307 30.14 -0.92 3.01
C GLU A 307 31.19 -1.14 1.91
N ARG A 308 31.32 -2.38 1.42
CA ARG A 308 32.28 -2.74 0.36
C ARG A 308 31.96 -2.06 -0.97
N LEU A 309 30.68 -1.84 -1.27
CA LEU A 309 30.22 -1.33 -2.55
C LEU A 309 30.09 0.19 -2.60
N THR A 310 30.17 0.89 -1.45
CA THR A 310 29.99 2.34 -1.31
C THR A 310 30.64 3.18 -2.42
N GLN A 311 31.94 2.99 -2.68
CA GLN A 311 32.65 3.79 -3.67
C GLN A 311 32.21 3.45 -5.09
N GLU A 312 32.07 2.17 -5.40
CA GLU A 312 31.69 1.70 -6.74
C GLU A 312 30.27 2.13 -7.10
N SER A 313 29.33 2.07 -6.15
CA SER A 313 27.96 2.55 -6.36
C SER A 313 27.90 4.06 -6.56
N ALA A 314 28.69 4.83 -5.82
CA ALA A 314 28.74 6.28 -5.99
C ALA A 314 29.29 6.66 -7.37
N ASP A 315 30.39 6.02 -7.79
CA ASP A 315 30.98 6.23 -9.12
C ASP A 315 29.97 5.87 -10.23
N ALA A 316 29.25 4.75 -10.10
CA ALA A 316 28.22 4.34 -11.04
C ALA A 316 27.03 5.32 -11.10
N CYS A 317 26.57 5.84 -9.95
CA CYS A 317 25.51 6.85 -9.92
C CYS A 317 25.89 8.15 -10.64
N HIS A 318 27.17 8.52 -10.63
CA HIS A 318 27.71 9.70 -11.31
C HIS A 318 28.12 9.47 -12.77
N ASP A 319 28.20 8.22 -13.25
CA ASP A 319 28.55 7.91 -14.64
C ASP A 319 27.31 7.91 -15.55
N PRO A 320 27.19 8.86 -16.51
CA PRO A 320 26.09 8.88 -17.47
C PRO A 320 25.98 7.63 -18.34
N SER A 321 27.06 6.84 -18.47
CA SER A 321 27.05 5.58 -19.22
C SER A 321 26.26 4.47 -18.53
N CYS A 322 26.07 4.57 -17.21
CA CYS A 322 25.29 3.65 -16.38
C CYS A 322 23.80 4.02 -16.32
N TRP A 323 23.41 5.18 -16.84
CA TRP A 323 22.03 5.66 -16.71
C TRP A 323 21.09 5.00 -17.72
N GLY A 324 19.88 4.68 -17.26
CA GLY A 324 18.77 4.28 -18.12
C GLY A 324 18.28 5.45 -18.97
N MET A 325 17.51 5.15 -20.01
CA MET A 325 16.98 6.18 -20.91
C MET A 325 16.15 7.22 -20.17
N ALA A 326 15.21 6.79 -19.31
CA ALA A 326 14.34 7.71 -18.56
C ALA A 326 15.16 8.68 -17.68
N LYS A 327 16.07 8.16 -16.85
CA LYS A 327 16.98 8.96 -16.03
C LYS A 327 17.84 9.92 -16.87
N SER A 328 18.38 9.45 -18.00
CA SER A 328 19.17 10.30 -18.91
C SER A 328 18.35 11.48 -19.46
N PHE A 329 17.06 11.27 -19.75
CA PHE A 329 16.15 12.34 -20.14
C PHE A 329 15.88 13.31 -18.98
N ALA A 330 15.60 12.79 -17.78
CA ALA A 330 15.37 13.59 -16.58
C ALA A 330 16.58 14.46 -16.22
N MET A 331 17.79 13.90 -16.20
CA MET A 331 19.02 14.64 -15.93
C MET A 331 19.29 15.73 -16.97
N GLN A 332 18.93 15.48 -18.24
CA GLN A 332 19.07 16.47 -19.30
C GLN A 332 18.02 17.59 -19.19
N MET A 333 16.79 17.27 -18.78
CA MET A 333 15.76 18.26 -18.45
C MET A 333 16.20 19.17 -17.30
N MET A 334 16.73 18.59 -16.21
CA MET A 334 17.29 19.36 -15.10
C MET A 334 18.46 20.27 -15.53
N THR A 335 19.36 19.76 -16.37
CA THR A 335 20.48 20.55 -16.92
C THR A 335 19.99 21.74 -17.75
N ASP A 336 18.90 21.55 -18.49
CA ASP A 336 18.26 22.59 -19.29
C ASP A 336 17.37 23.53 -18.44
N GLY A 337 17.31 23.33 -17.12
CA GLY A 337 16.56 24.16 -16.17
C GLY A 337 15.05 23.91 -16.14
N VAL A 338 14.61 22.73 -16.58
CA VAL A 338 13.20 22.31 -16.54
C VAL A 338 12.84 21.86 -15.12
N ASP A 339 11.74 22.38 -14.59
CA ASP A 339 11.15 21.88 -13.36
C ASP A 339 10.42 20.56 -13.64
N LEU A 340 10.90 19.47 -13.06
CA LEU A 340 10.29 18.14 -13.24
C LEU A 340 8.97 17.97 -12.48
N ALA A 341 8.67 18.85 -11.52
CA ALA A 341 7.38 18.87 -10.83
C ALA A 341 6.26 19.56 -11.66
N ASP A 342 6.62 20.16 -12.81
CA ASP A 342 5.67 20.74 -13.77
C ASP A 342 5.56 19.84 -15.01
N PRO A 343 4.44 19.08 -15.14
CA PRO A 343 4.22 18.18 -16.28
C PRO A 343 4.20 18.92 -17.63
N ALA A 344 3.67 20.14 -17.68
CA ALA A 344 3.57 20.92 -18.91
C ALA A 344 4.95 21.44 -19.37
N ALA A 345 5.82 21.80 -18.42
CA ALA A 345 7.21 22.18 -18.72
C ALA A 345 8.00 20.99 -19.27
N SER A 346 7.82 19.80 -18.69
CA SER A 346 8.45 18.56 -19.14
C SER A 346 8.00 18.15 -20.55
N GLU A 347 6.69 18.17 -20.82
CA GLU A 347 6.14 17.84 -22.14
C GLU A 347 6.61 18.82 -23.23
N THR A 348 6.58 20.12 -22.93
CA THR A 348 7.07 21.17 -23.85
C THR A 348 8.53 20.95 -24.22
N TRP A 349 9.37 20.57 -23.25
CA TRP A 349 10.77 20.29 -23.49
C TRP A 349 10.98 19.05 -24.37
N ILE A 350 10.22 17.97 -24.14
CA ILE A 350 10.28 16.73 -24.94
C ILE A 350 9.97 17.04 -26.40
N VAL A 351 8.86 17.74 -26.66
CA VAL A 351 8.46 18.15 -28.02
C VAL A 351 9.54 19.02 -28.68
N ALA A 352 10.08 20.01 -27.96
CA ALA A 352 11.14 20.87 -28.47
C ALA A 352 12.45 20.11 -28.77
N ARG A 353 12.78 19.08 -27.99
CA ARG A 353 13.92 18.20 -28.22
C ARG A 353 13.72 17.32 -29.45
N ASP A 354 12.54 16.74 -29.62
CA ASP A 354 12.24 15.86 -30.76
C ASP A 354 12.28 16.65 -32.08
N LEU A 355 11.71 17.86 -32.09
CA LEU A 355 11.83 18.79 -33.23
C LEU A 355 13.29 19.14 -33.54
N ARG A 356 14.13 19.37 -32.52
CA ARG A 356 15.58 19.60 -32.70
C ARG A 356 16.28 18.35 -33.27
N GLN A 357 15.89 17.15 -32.88
CA GLN A 357 16.46 15.91 -33.43
C GLN A 357 16.05 15.68 -34.89
N ILE A 358 14.79 15.94 -35.25
CA ILE A 358 14.30 15.84 -36.62
C ILE A 358 15.06 16.83 -37.52
N ALA A 359 15.15 18.10 -37.12
CA ALA A 359 15.90 19.11 -37.87
C ALA A 359 17.39 18.77 -38.03
N ARG A 360 18.01 18.16 -37.00
CA ARG A 360 19.40 17.65 -37.07
C ARG A 360 19.55 16.48 -38.05
N ARG A 361 18.58 15.57 -38.11
CA ARG A 361 18.57 14.43 -39.05
C ARG A 361 18.40 14.91 -40.50
N GLU A 362 17.61 15.95 -40.72
CA GLU A 362 17.39 16.54 -42.05
C GLU A 362 18.61 17.35 -42.54
N THR A 363 19.39 17.93 -41.63
CA THR A 363 20.60 18.71 -41.96
C THR A 363 21.88 17.87 -42.04
N GLN A 364 21.84 16.59 -41.68
CA GLN A 364 22.99 15.69 -41.79
C GLN A 364 22.97 14.94 -43.13
N PRO A 365 23.84 15.27 -44.11
CA PRO A 365 23.86 14.57 -45.39
C PRO A 365 24.20 13.09 -45.17
N SER A 366 23.36 12.22 -45.71
CA SER A 366 23.48 10.77 -45.62
C SER A 366 24.84 10.28 -46.13
N ARG A 367 25.76 9.97 -45.21
CA ARG A 367 27.05 9.32 -45.52
C ARG A 367 26.92 7.84 -45.89
N GLN A 368 25.72 7.35 -46.20
CA GLN A 368 25.45 5.97 -46.59
C GLN A 368 24.81 5.86 -47.97
N ARG A 369 25.54 6.27 -49.01
CA ARG A 369 25.39 5.73 -50.38
C ARG A 369 26.76 5.61 -51.08
N ALA A 370 27.75 5.06 -50.40
CA ALA A 370 29.01 4.63 -51.00
C ALA A 370 29.48 3.29 -50.41
N ALA A 371 28.59 2.29 -50.37
CA ALA A 371 28.97 0.89 -50.10
C ALA A 371 28.05 -0.09 -50.86
N GLY A 372 27.69 0.25 -52.09
CA GLY A 372 26.85 -0.59 -52.97
C GLY A 372 27.60 -1.71 -53.71
N SER A 373 28.93 -1.79 -53.64
CA SER A 373 29.71 -2.75 -54.45
C SER A 373 30.10 -4.05 -53.73
N GLY A 374 29.84 -4.19 -52.42
CA GLY A 374 30.22 -5.37 -51.65
C GLY A 374 29.21 -6.53 -51.65
N ARG A 375 27.92 -6.24 -51.85
CA ARG A 375 26.84 -7.24 -51.72
C ARG A 375 26.72 -8.15 -52.94
N ALA A 376 27.08 -7.68 -54.14
CA ALA A 376 27.06 -8.48 -55.36
C ALA A 376 28.13 -9.59 -55.41
N LYS A 377 29.27 -9.42 -54.73
CA LYS A 377 30.33 -10.47 -54.65
C LYS A 377 29.99 -11.59 -53.66
N ARG A 378 29.20 -11.33 -52.61
CA ARG A 378 28.82 -12.36 -51.62
C ARG A 378 27.71 -13.30 -52.12
N THR A 379 26.84 -12.85 -53.02
CA THR A 379 25.78 -13.69 -53.61
C THR A 379 26.31 -14.68 -54.64
N ALA A 380 27.32 -14.30 -55.46
CA ALA A 380 27.95 -15.19 -56.42
C ALA A 380 28.73 -16.35 -55.76
N THR A 381 29.37 -16.09 -54.61
CA THR A 381 30.16 -17.10 -53.88
C THR A 381 29.28 -18.15 -53.17
N LYS A 382 28.04 -17.79 -52.80
CA LYS A 382 27.08 -18.71 -52.16
C LYS A 382 26.33 -19.59 -53.17
N GLN A 383 26.16 -19.12 -54.41
CA GLN A 383 25.54 -19.89 -55.50
C GLN A 383 26.50 -20.92 -56.13
N ALA A 384 27.81 -20.66 -56.14
CA ALA A 384 28.82 -21.64 -56.59
C ALA A 384 28.97 -22.85 -55.63
N ARG A 385 28.81 -22.65 -54.31
CA ARG A 385 28.89 -23.74 -53.32
C ARG A 385 27.68 -24.67 -53.29
N ARG A 386 26.52 -24.27 -53.85
CA ARG A 386 25.34 -25.14 -53.97
C ARG A 386 25.32 -26.01 -55.23
N ARG A 387 26.23 -25.77 -56.18
CA ARG A 387 26.27 -26.51 -57.47
C ARG A 387 27.29 -27.65 -57.50
N ASN A 388 28.19 -27.74 -56.51
CA ASN A 388 29.17 -28.83 -56.36
C ASN A 388 28.75 -29.88 -55.31
N ARG A 389 27.45 -30.05 -55.05
CA ARG A 389 26.95 -31.04 -54.08
C ARG A 389 25.79 -31.90 -54.59
N ASN A 390 25.68 -32.05 -55.92
CA ASN A 390 24.92 -33.10 -56.58
C ASN A 390 25.84 -33.88 -57.50
#